data_AF-A0A2S9FR06-F1
#
_entry.id   AF-A0A2S9FR06-F1
#
_cell.length_a   1.000
_cell.length_b   1.000
_cell.length_c   1.000
_cell.angle_alpha   90.00
_cell.angle_beta   90.00
_cell.angle_gamma   90.00
#
_symmetry.space_group_name_H-M   'P 1'
#
loop_
_entity.id
_entity.type
_entity.pdbx_description
1 polymer ?
#
loop_
_entity_poly.entity_id
_entity_poly.type
_entity_poly.pdbx_seq_one_letter_code
_entity_poly.pdbx_strand_id
1 'polypeptide(L)'
;GAWFASEHEVIVPDLITTAKGLAGGLPLAAVTGRADVMDAAHPGGIGGTYSGNPVACAAALGVFEEIESGKLIERAGTIGDLMVAALRDIATDTDVVG
;
A
#
# COMPACT_ATOMS: atom_id res chain seq x y z
N GLY A 1 12.11 -0.65 0.73
CA GLY A 1 10.66 -0.64 0.53
C GLY A 1 10.28 -1.76 -0.42
N ALA A 2 8.99 -1.90 -0.69
CA ALA A 2 8.41 -2.74 -1.73
C ALA A 2 7.07 -2.11 -2.13
N TRP A 3 6.43 -2.57 -3.21
CA TRP A 3 5.07 -2.13 -3.51
C TRP A 3 4.09 -2.62 -2.45
N PHE A 4 4.25 -3.87 -2.04
CA PHE A 4 3.47 -4.49 -0.98
C PHE A 4 4.38 -5.16 0.04
N ALA A 5 3.99 -5.08 1.32
CA ALA A 5 4.71 -5.76 2.40
C ALA A 5 4.78 -7.29 2.18
N SER A 6 3.79 -7.87 1.50
CA SER A 6 3.77 -9.29 1.12
C SER A 6 4.99 -9.74 0.32
N GLU A 7 5.65 -8.83 -0.43
CA GLU A 7 6.88 -9.15 -1.16
C GLU A 7 8.05 -9.43 -0.20
N HIS A 8 8.10 -8.75 0.95
CA HIS A 8 9.12 -9.00 1.97
C HIS A 8 8.95 -10.39 2.62
N GLU A 9 7.72 -10.91 2.66
CA GLU A 9 7.41 -12.24 3.17
C GLU A 9 7.40 -13.32 2.08
N VAL A 10 7.63 -12.94 0.81
CA VAL A 10 7.63 -13.85 -0.34
C VAL A 10 6.30 -14.61 -0.47
N ILE A 11 5.18 -13.94 -0.15
CA ILE A 11 3.83 -14.50 -0.27
C ILE A 11 3.08 -13.87 -1.44
N VAL A 12 2.25 -14.67 -2.09
CA VAL A 12 1.30 -14.22 -3.12
C VAL A 12 -0.11 -14.38 -2.55
N PRO A 13 -0.75 -13.30 -2.07
CA PRO A 13 -2.08 -13.39 -1.48
C PRO A 13 -3.14 -13.70 -2.54
N ASP A 14 -4.15 -14.51 -2.18
CA ASP A 14 -5.33 -14.72 -3.03
C ASP A 14 -6.17 -13.44 -3.17
N LEU A 15 -6.13 -12.58 -2.14
CA LEU A 15 -6.78 -11.27 -2.05
C LEU A 15 -5.88 -10.27 -1.32
N ILE A 16 -5.82 -9.03 -1.81
CA ILE A 16 -5.15 -7.87 -1.23
C ILE A 16 -6.17 -6.76 -1.07
N THR A 17 -6.14 -6.08 0.08
CA THR A 17 -6.92 -4.86 0.32
C THR A 17 -6.00 -3.64 0.36
N THR A 18 -6.41 -2.56 -0.29
CA THR A 18 -5.63 -1.32 -0.40
C THR A 18 -6.52 -0.10 -0.18
N ALA A 19 -5.95 0.97 0.37
CA ALA A 19 -6.57 2.28 0.60
C ALA A 19 -5.45 3.28 0.93
N LYS A 20 -5.66 4.20 1.88
CA LYS A 20 -4.65 5.13 2.43
C LYS A 20 -3.83 5.82 1.32
N GLY A 21 -2.59 5.38 1.11
CA GLY A 21 -1.67 5.94 0.11
C GLY A 21 -2.18 5.81 -1.33
N LEU A 22 -3.09 4.88 -1.62
CA LEU A 22 -3.60 4.56 -2.96
C LEU A 22 -4.02 5.80 -3.78
N ALA A 23 -4.65 6.79 -3.15
CA ALA A 23 -5.16 7.98 -3.85
C ALA A 23 -4.70 9.30 -3.22
N GLY A 24 -3.55 9.31 -2.55
CA GLY A 24 -2.88 10.56 -2.14
C GLY A 24 -3.71 11.44 -1.21
N GLY A 25 -4.57 10.84 -0.38
CA GLY A 25 -5.47 11.53 0.54
C GLY A 25 -6.93 11.63 0.07
N LEU A 26 -7.23 11.29 -1.18
CA LEU A 26 -8.61 11.18 -1.65
C LEU A 26 -9.25 9.85 -1.22
N PRO A 27 -10.57 9.78 -0.99
CA PRO A 27 -11.23 8.55 -0.56
C PRO A 27 -11.27 7.49 -1.68
N LEU A 28 -10.33 6.54 -1.63
CA LEU A 28 -10.32 5.35 -2.48
C LEU A 28 -9.84 4.13 -1.70
N ALA A 29 -10.49 3.01 -1.94
CA ALA A 29 -10.06 1.69 -1.49
C ALA A 29 -10.28 0.69 -2.64
N ALA A 30 -9.49 -0.37 -2.66
CA ALA A 30 -9.62 -1.45 -3.64
C ALA A 30 -9.41 -2.82 -2.99
N VAL A 31 -10.08 -3.82 -3.56
CA VAL A 31 -9.85 -5.24 -3.29
C VAL A 31 -9.38 -5.85 -4.61
N THR A 32 -8.17 -6.40 -4.60
CA THR A 32 -7.56 -7.05 -5.76
C THR A 32 -7.34 -8.52 -5.43
N GLY A 33 -7.75 -9.44 -6.30
CA GLY A 33 -7.58 -10.86 -6.05
C GLY A 33 -7.56 -11.68 -7.33
N ARG A 34 -7.44 -13.00 -7.15
CA ARG A 34 -7.53 -13.97 -8.25
C ARG A 34 -8.87 -13.84 -8.97
N ALA A 35 -8.86 -13.98 -10.30
CA ALA A 35 -10.05 -13.77 -11.13
C ALA A 35 -11.21 -14.70 -10.73
N ASP A 36 -10.97 -15.98 -10.49
CA ASP A 36 -11.99 -16.93 -10.04
C ASP A 36 -12.59 -16.60 -8.66
N VAL A 37 -11.86 -15.88 -7.81
CA VAL A 37 -12.37 -15.37 -6.52
C VAL A 37 -13.20 -14.12 -6.73
N MET A 38 -12.73 -13.17 -7.53
CA MET A 38 -13.44 -11.91 -7.80
C MET A 38 -14.71 -12.11 -8.64
N ASP A 39 -14.65 -12.97 -9.66
CA ASP A 39 -15.74 -13.28 -10.59
C ASP A 39 -16.81 -14.21 -9.99
N ALA A 40 -16.54 -14.79 -8.81
CA ALA A 40 -17.52 -15.61 -8.08
C ALA A 40 -18.70 -14.78 -7.55
N ALA A 41 -18.55 -13.46 -7.43
CA ALA A 41 -19.63 -12.57 -7.04
C ALA A 41 -20.72 -12.56 -8.13
N HIS A 42 -21.98 -12.75 -7.71
CA HIS A 42 -23.11 -12.59 -8.62
C HIS A 42 -23.21 -11.14 -9.12
N PRO A 43 -23.86 -10.88 -10.27
CA PRO A 43 -24.11 -9.51 -10.74
C PRO A 43 -24.75 -8.64 -9.65
N GLY A 44 -24.15 -7.48 -9.40
CA GLY A 44 -24.57 -6.56 -8.33
C GLY A 44 -24.17 -6.96 -6.91
N GLY A 45 -23.48 -8.10 -6.72
CA GLY A 45 -23.00 -8.57 -5.41
C GLY A 45 -21.85 -7.73 -4.83
N ILE A 46 -21.15 -6.99 -5.70
CA ILE A 46 -20.14 -6.00 -5.33
C ILE A 46 -20.54 -4.68 -5.98
N GLY A 47 -20.69 -3.63 -5.17
CA GLY A 47 -21.13 -2.32 -5.65
C GLY A 47 -21.01 -1.24 -4.57
N GLY A 48 -21.56 -0.08 -4.88
CA GLY A 48 -21.58 1.08 -3.99
C GLY A 48 -21.74 2.37 -4.78
N THR A 49 -22.44 3.35 -4.21
CA THR A 49 -22.78 4.61 -4.91
C THR A 49 -21.55 5.38 -5.39
N TYR A 50 -20.47 5.32 -4.62
CA TYR A 50 -19.23 6.06 -4.89
C TYR A 50 -18.06 5.15 -5.29
N SER A 51 -18.31 3.87 -5.53
CA SER A 51 -17.28 2.91 -5.94
C SER A 51 -16.65 3.35 -7.26
N GLY A 52 -15.31 3.45 -7.27
CA GLY A 52 -14.57 3.90 -8.46
C GLY A 52 -14.80 5.37 -8.80
N ASN A 53 -14.98 6.24 -7.80
CA ASN A 53 -15.12 7.69 -8.02
C ASN A 53 -14.02 8.22 -8.96
N PRO A 54 -14.37 8.91 -10.06
CA PRO A 54 -13.42 9.24 -11.11
C PRO A 54 -12.32 10.23 -10.66
N VAL A 55 -12.62 11.13 -9.73
CA VAL A 55 -11.62 12.06 -9.18
C VAL A 55 -10.62 11.31 -8.30
N ALA A 56 -11.09 10.39 -7.47
CA ALA A 56 -10.23 9.55 -6.64
C ALA A 56 -9.38 8.60 -7.50
N CYS A 57 -9.92 8.05 -8.59
CA CYS A 57 -9.16 7.25 -9.55
C CYS A 57 -8.07 8.07 -10.26
N ALA A 58 -8.37 9.31 -10.68
CA ALA A 58 -7.36 10.20 -11.28
C ALA A 58 -6.24 10.54 -10.28
N ALA A 59 -6.58 10.76 -9.00
CA ALA A 59 -5.60 10.95 -7.95
C ALA A 59 -4.71 9.71 -7.75
N ALA A 60 -5.28 8.50 -7.83
CA ALA A 60 -4.52 7.26 -7.73
C ALA A 60 -3.52 7.06 -8.88
N LEU A 61 -3.90 7.42 -10.12
CA LEU A 61 -2.98 7.41 -11.25
C LEU A 61 -1.80 8.37 -11.04
N GLY A 62 -2.07 9.60 -10.57
CA GLY A 62 -1.02 10.55 -10.23
C GLY A 62 -0.11 10.07 -9.09
N VAL A 63 -0.64 9.33 -8.11
CA VAL A 63 0.17 8.67 -7.08
C VAL A 63 1.12 7.63 -7.67
N PHE A 64 0.63 6.78 -8.58
CA PHE A 64 1.49 5.78 -9.22
C PHE A 64 2.59 6.43 -10.05
N GLU A 65 2.27 7.47 -10.83
CA GLU A 65 3.25 8.26 -11.57
C GLU A 65 4.33 8.87 -10.64
N GLU A 66 3.94 9.40 -9.48
CA GLU A 66 4.87 9.95 -8.50
C GLU A 66 5.73 8.87 -7.83
N ILE A 67 5.15 7.71 -7.50
CA ILE A 67 5.92 6.59 -6.92
C ILE A 67 7.02 6.14 -7.88
N GLU A 68 6.69 6.02 -9.17
CA GLU A 68 7.63 5.58 -10.21
C GLU A 68 8.67 6.66 -10.51
N SER A 69 8.25 7.87 -10.86
CA SER A 69 9.16 8.96 -11.25
C SER A 69 10.02 9.46 -10.09
N GLY A 70 9.47 9.51 -8.88
CA GLY A 70 10.15 9.89 -7.65
C GLY A 70 10.95 8.76 -7.00
N LYS A 71 10.89 7.53 -7.55
CA LYS A 71 11.56 6.34 -7.01
C LYS A 71 11.25 6.11 -5.52
N LEU A 72 10.00 6.30 -5.14
CA LEU A 72 9.61 6.40 -3.74
C LEU A 72 9.78 5.08 -2.97
N ILE A 73 9.71 3.93 -3.65
CA ILE A 73 9.93 2.62 -3.03
C ILE A 73 11.39 2.41 -2.61
N GLU A 74 12.33 2.83 -3.48
CA GLU A 74 13.77 2.81 -3.20
C GLU A 74 14.07 3.76 -2.04
N ARG A 75 13.55 5.00 -2.14
CA ARG A 75 13.67 6.01 -1.07
C ARG A 75 13.13 5.52 0.26
N ALA A 76 11.98 4.83 0.27
CA ALA A 76 11.40 4.26 1.48
C ALA A 76 12.31 3.18 2.09
N GLY A 77 13.05 2.41 1.28
CA GLY A 77 14.10 1.50 1.76
C GLY A 77 15.22 2.25 2.47
N THR A 78 15.82 3.23 1.79
CA THR A 78 16.91 4.04 2.35
C THR A 78 16.52 4.74 3.66
N ILE A 79 15.32 5.32 3.71
CA ILE A 79 14.80 5.97 4.92
C ILE A 79 14.57 4.93 6.03
N GLY A 80 14.00 3.76 5.68
CA GLY A 80 13.79 2.68 6.64
C GLY A 80 15.08 2.24 7.32
N ASP A 81 16.14 1.99 6.53
CA ASP A 81 17.45 1.58 7.06
C ASP A 81 18.06 2.65 7.99
N LEU A 82 17.99 3.91 7.57
CA LEU A 82 18.46 5.05 8.37
C LEU A 82 17.70 5.16 9.70
N MET A 83 16.36 5.08 9.65
CA MET A 83 15.51 5.19 10.84
C MET A 83 15.75 4.04 11.79
N VAL A 84 15.82 2.80 11.30
CA VAL A 84 16.05 1.62 12.14
C VAL A 84 17.41 1.69 12.83
N ALA A 85 18.46 2.10 12.12
CA ALA A 85 19.78 2.26 12.73
C ALA A 85 19.77 3.31 13.85
N ALA A 86 19.21 4.50 13.59
CA ALA A 86 19.13 5.57 14.58
C ALA A 86 18.26 5.21 15.79
N LEU A 87 17.12 4.56 15.57
CA LEU A 87 16.23 4.13 16.65
C LEU A 87 16.87 3.03 17.51
N ARG A 88 17.66 2.14 16.92
CA ARG A 88 18.43 1.13 17.68
C ARG A 88 19.52 1.75 18.53
N ASP A 89 20.22 2.76 18.01
CA ASP A 89 21.25 3.49 18.75
C ASP A 89 20.64 4.18 19.98
N ILE A 90 19.55 4.92 19.80
CA ILE A 90 18.79 5.56 20.89
C ILE A 90 18.30 4.54 21.91
N ALA A 91 17.87 3.36 21.46
CA ALA A 91 17.43 2.30 22.37
C ALA A 91 18.55 1.79 23.28
N THR A 92 19.83 1.96 22.92
CA THR A 92 20.94 1.58 23.80
C THR A 92 21.11 2.51 25.01
N ASP A 93 20.54 3.71 24.95
CA ASP A 93 20.60 4.72 26.04
C ASP A 93 19.46 4.55 27.07
N THR A 94 18.61 3.54 26.93
CA THR A 94 17.46 3.34 27.83
C THR A 94 17.05 1.87 27.99
N ASP A 95 16.73 1.49 29.23
CA ASP A 95 16.26 0.12 29.56
C ASP A 95 14.76 -0.10 29.29
N VAL A 96 14.04 0.89 28.76
CA VAL A 96 12.57 0.79 28.52
C VAL A 96 12.21 0.12 27.20
N VAL A 97 13.20 -0.02 26.30
CA VAL A 97 13.06 -0.71 25.00
C VAL A 97 13.82 -2.04 25.12
N GLY A 98 13.09 -3.16 25.02
CA GLY A 98 13.64 -4.51 25.14
C GLY A 98 14.19 -5.09 23.84
#